data_AF-A0A7V5FVH5-F1
#
_entry.id   AF-A0A7V5FVH5-F1
#
_cell.length_a   1.000
_cell.length_b   1.000
_cell.length_c   1.000
_cell.angle_alpha   90.00
_cell.angle_beta   90.00
_cell.angle_gamma   90.00
#
_symmetry.space_group_name_H-M   'P 1'
#
loop_
_entity.id
_entity.type
_entity.pdbx_description
1 polymer ?
#
loop_
_entity_poly.entity_id
_entity_poly.type
_entity_poly.pdbx_seq_one_letter_code
_entity_poly.pdbx_strand_id
1 'polypeptide(L)'
;MIEFQSKVNRQAPYWRKQSVVLKRYEDICSELHVPSDLYKVEFYFNNKRLRMNFRKNHYRIGLYIDRFGKNILITNITEWTTDEIVQASLDRWTVEDGFRLTKDERQVALRPIRHWTDSEIRCHIFTCIAALALLRIVEL
;
A
#
# COMPACT_ATOMS: atom_id res chain seq x y z
N MET A 1 1.68 7.07 -21.78
CA MET A 1 3.05 7.63 -21.81
C MET A 1 3.77 7.50 -23.16
N ILE A 2 3.97 6.30 -23.73
CA ILE A 2 4.61 6.14 -25.08
C ILE A 2 3.83 6.90 -26.17
N GLU A 3 2.51 6.96 -26.02
CA GLU A 3 1.64 7.72 -26.91
C GLU A 3 1.92 9.24 -26.93
N PHE A 4 2.36 9.82 -25.80
CA PHE A 4 2.74 11.24 -25.73
C PHE A 4 3.94 11.51 -26.63
N GLN A 5 4.98 10.68 -26.52
CA GLN A 5 6.17 10.77 -27.36
C GLN A 5 5.79 10.70 -28.84
N SER A 6 4.94 9.73 -29.22
CA SER A 6 4.45 9.59 -30.59
C SER A 6 3.71 10.84 -31.09
N LYS A 7 2.79 11.40 -30.28
CA LYS A 7 2.00 12.58 -30.64
C LYS A 7 2.85 13.85 -30.78
N VAL A 8 3.82 14.08 -29.90
CA VAL A 8 4.78 15.20 -30.01
C VAL A 8 5.64 15.03 -31.25
N ASN A 9 6.19 13.84 -31.46
CA ASN A 9 7.09 13.55 -32.58
C ASN A 9 6.38 13.61 -33.95
N ARG A 10 5.08 13.29 -34.01
CA ARG A 10 4.25 13.44 -35.21
C ARG A 10 3.71 14.86 -35.42
N GLN A 11 4.03 15.82 -34.55
CA GLN A 11 3.53 17.21 -34.63
C GLN A 11 1.99 17.31 -34.62
N ALA A 12 1.34 16.40 -33.87
CA ALA A 12 -0.11 16.36 -33.76
C ALA A 12 -0.69 17.70 -33.26
N PRO A 13 -1.92 18.08 -33.65
CA PRO A 13 -2.58 19.28 -33.16
C PRO A 13 -2.56 19.33 -31.62
N TYR A 14 -2.26 20.49 -31.04
CA TYR A 14 -2.11 20.70 -29.58
C TYR A 14 -0.88 20.06 -28.89
N TRP A 15 0.07 19.46 -29.63
CA TRP A 15 1.29 18.82 -29.08
C TRP A 15 2.60 19.53 -29.47
N ARG A 16 2.52 20.80 -29.88
CA ARG A 16 3.66 21.56 -30.43
C ARG A 16 4.36 22.47 -29.43
N LYS A 17 3.71 22.77 -28.29
CA LYS A 17 4.23 23.65 -27.25
C LYS A 17 4.72 22.83 -26.06
N GLN A 18 5.99 22.99 -25.69
CA GLN A 18 6.62 22.25 -24.60
C GLN A 18 5.86 22.42 -23.27
N SER A 19 5.49 23.65 -22.90
CA SER A 19 4.78 23.93 -21.65
C SER A 19 3.46 23.18 -21.52
N VAL A 20 2.69 23.09 -22.60
CA VAL A 20 1.41 22.37 -22.63
C VAL A 20 1.61 20.86 -22.44
N VAL A 21 2.65 20.31 -23.08
CA VAL A 21 2.96 18.88 -22.97
C VAL A 21 3.47 18.52 -21.58
N LEU A 22 4.29 19.38 -20.98
CA LEU A 22 4.82 19.17 -19.62
C LEU A 22 3.70 19.24 -18.58
N LYS A 23 2.80 20.23 -18.68
CA LYS A 23 1.62 20.30 -17.80
C LYS A 23 0.76 19.04 -17.89
N ARG A 24 0.43 18.58 -19.11
CA ARG A 24 -0.32 17.33 -19.32
C ARG A 24 0.37 16.10 -18.73
N TYR A 25 1.69 16.08 -18.77
CA TYR A 25 2.48 15.00 -18.17
C TYR A 25 2.33 15.01 -16.64
N GLU A 26 2.44 16.17 -16.01
CA GLU A 26 2.27 16.34 -14.56
C GLU A 26 0.84 16.03 -14.10
N ASP A 27 -0.17 16.47 -14.87
CA ASP A 27 -1.58 16.20 -14.60
C ASP A 27 -1.85 14.69 -14.55
N ILE A 28 -1.34 13.93 -15.53
CA ILE A 28 -1.48 12.46 -15.56
C ILE A 28 -0.69 11.79 -14.42
N CYS A 29 0.52 12.27 -14.12
CA CYS A 29 1.29 11.74 -13.00
C CYS A 29 0.52 11.90 -11.67
N SER A 30 -0.13 13.04 -11.50
CA SER A 30 -0.97 13.34 -10.34
C SER A 30 -2.21 12.44 -10.28
N GLU A 31 -2.92 12.27 -11.39
CA GLU A 31 -4.08 11.38 -11.50
C GLU A 31 -3.74 9.92 -11.14
N LEU A 32 -2.58 9.45 -11.59
CA LEU A 32 -2.09 8.10 -11.29
C LEU A 32 -1.44 7.97 -9.91
N HIS A 33 -1.32 9.07 -9.15
CA HIS A 33 -0.61 9.13 -7.87
C HIS A 33 0.85 8.65 -7.96
N VAL A 34 1.49 8.89 -9.12
CA VAL A 34 2.87 8.50 -9.39
C VAL A 34 3.77 9.74 -9.38
N PRO A 35 4.95 9.70 -8.71
CA PRO A 35 5.90 10.80 -8.79
C PRO A 35 6.33 11.08 -10.23
N SER A 36 6.36 12.37 -10.60
CA SER A 36 6.69 12.83 -11.95
C SER A 36 8.17 12.63 -12.34
N ASP A 37 9.03 12.25 -11.40
CA ASP A 37 10.47 12.08 -11.62
C ASP A 37 10.93 10.63 -11.81
N LEU A 38 9.98 9.67 -11.84
CA LEU A 38 10.25 8.29 -12.21
C LEU A 38 10.63 8.13 -13.69
N TYR A 39 10.25 9.09 -14.52
CA TYR A 39 10.57 9.12 -15.94
C TYR A 39 11.35 10.38 -16.30
N LYS A 40 12.39 10.22 -17.12
CA LYS A 40 13.13 11.32 -17.72
C LYS A 40 12.42 11.77 -18.99
N VAL A 41 11.89 12.99 -18.96
CA VAL A 41 11.28 13.66 -20.11
C VAL A 41 12.26 14.70 -20.64
N GLU A 42 12.71 14.53 -21.88
CA GLU A 42 13.62 15.46 -22.54
C GLU A 42 12.94 16.06 -23.77
N PHE A 43 13.02 17.38 -23.89
CA PHE A 43 12.53 18.10 -25.06
C PHE A 43 13.71 18.67 -25.83
N TYR A 44 13.69 18.51 -27.15
CA TYR A 44 14.70 19.07 -28.04
C TYR A 44 14.06 19.49 -29.36
N PHE A 45 14.68 20.45 -30.04
CA PHE A 45 14.24 20.89 -31.35
C PHE A 45 15.09 20.23 -32.43
N ASN A 46 14.43 19.62 -33.40
CA ASN A 46 15.08 19.10 -34.61
C ASN A 46 14.37 19.71 -35.82
N ASN A 47 15.11 20.45 -36.66
CA ASN A 47 14.57 21.15 -37.84
C ASN A 47 13.30 21.98 -37.51
N LYS A 48 13.36 22.80 -36.45
CA LYS A 48 12.24 23.63 -35.93
C LYS A 48 11.01 22.85 -35.44
N ARG A 49 11.07 21.51 -35.36
CA ARG A 49 10.01 20.65 -34.82
C ARG A 49 10.37 20.23 -33.41
N LEU A 50 9.44 20.42 -32.48
CA LEU A 50 9.56 19.91 -31.11
C LEU A 50 9.60 18.38 -31.14
N ARG A 51 10.59 17.80 -30.48
CA ARG A 51 10.70 16.37 -30.24
C ARG A 51 10.71 16.12 -28.74
N MET A 52 10.18 14.97 -28.37
CA MET A 52 10.17 14.48 -27.00
C MET A 52 10.87 13.14 -26.98
N ASN A 53 11.74 12.96 -25.99
CA ASN A 53 12.27 11.68 -25.60
C ASN A 53 11.72 11.34 -24.21
N PHE A 54 11.32 10.09 -24.04
CA PHE A 54 10.73 9.59 -22.81
C PHE A 54 11.46 8.31 -22.43
N ARG A 55 12.12 8.32 -21.28
CA ARG A 55 12.89 7.17 -20.80
C ARG A 55 12.60 6.91 -19.33
N LYS A 56 12.58 5.63 -18.95
CA LYS A 56 12.53 5.23 -17.53
C LYS A 56 13.80 5.69 -16.83
N ASN A 57 13.65 6.34 -15.68
CA ASN A 57 14.77 6.57 -14.79
C ASN A 57 14.91 5.34 -13.90
N HIS A 58 15.65 4.33 -14.37
CA HIS A 58 15.81 3.05 -13.66
C HIS A 58 16.34 3.23 -12.23
N TYR A 59 17.21 4.22 -12.00
CA TYR A 59 17.71 4.55 -10.67
C TYR A 59 16.60 5.06 -9.74
N ARG A 60 15.83 6.07 -10.16
CA ARG A 60 14.70 6.60 -9.37
C ARG A 60 13.62 5.55 -9.15
N ILE A 61 13.32 4.75 -10.16
CA ILE A 61 12.34 3.66 -10.07
C ILE A 61 12.82 2.61 -9.07
N GLY A 62 14.09 2.20 -9.10
CA GLY A 62 14.66 1.27 -8.12
C GLY A 62 14.52 1.79 -6.70
N LEU A 63 14.99 3.02 -6.44
CA LEU A 63 14.84 3.65 -5.12
C LEU A 63 13.38 3.80 -4.67
N TYR A 64 12.47 4.04 -5.61
CA TYR A 64 11.05 4.13 -5.31
C TYR A 64 10.45 2.76 -4.98
N ILE A 65 10.83 1.72 -5.71
CA ILE A 65 10.48 0.31 -5.43
C ILE A 65 11.02 -0.10 -4.05
N ASP A 66 12.28 0.23 -3.74
CA ASP A 66 12.93 -0.08 -2.45
C ASP A 66 12.27 0.60 -1.24
N ARG A 67 11.45 1.63 -1.46
CA ARG A 67 10.64 2.24 -0.39
C ARG A 67 9.39 1.42 -0.08
N PHE A 68 8.87 0.65 -1.03
CA PHE A 68 7.74 -0.24 -0.76
C PHE A 68 8.19 -1.40 0.14
N GLY A 69 7.28 -1.88 1.00
CA GLY A 69 7.58 -2.94 1.96
C GLY A 69 8.31 -2.48 3.22
N LYS A 70 8.64 -1.19 3.36
CA LYS A 70 9.12 -0.63 4.62
C LYS A 70 7.94 -0.45 5.58
N ASN A 71 8.00 -1.10 6.74
CA ASN A 71 7.06 -0.89 7.82
C ASN A 71 7.49 0.31 8.66
N ILE A 72 6.62 1.30 8.80
CA ILE A 72 6.84 2.44 9.69
C ILE A 72 6.09 2.16 10.99
N LEU A 73 6.84 2.01 12.09
CA LEU A 73 6.29 1.85 13.42
C LEU A 73 6.26 3.21 14.11
N ILE A 74 5.07 3.64 14.53
CA ILE A 74 4.85 4.86 15.30
C ILE A 74 4.39 4.43 16.68
N THR A 75 5.16 4.78 17.71
CA THR A 75 4.86 4.46 19.10
C THR A 75 5.15 5.65 20.00
N ASN A 76 4.41 5.75 21.10
CA ASN A 76 4.64 6.71 22.18
C ASN A 76 5.44 6.11 23.36
N ILE A 77 5.87 4.84 23.24
CA ILE A 77 6.69 4.17 24.25
C ILE A 77 8.13 4.66 24.10
N THR A 78 8.65 5.35 25.11
CA THR A 78 10.00 5.96 25.07
C THR A 78 11.05 5.18 25.85
N GLU A 79 10.62 4.26 26.69
CA GLU A 79 11.49 3.51 27.61
C GLU A 79 12.05 2.23 26.98
N TRP A 80 11.47 1.76 25.88
CA TRP A 80 11.87 0.51 25.23
C TRP A 80 13.00 0.73 24.22
N THR A 81 13.85 -0.27 24.08
CA THR A 81 14.83 -0.32 23.01
C THR A 81 14.15 -0.48 21.65
N THR A 82 14.84 -0.10 20.58
CA THR A 82 14.33 -0.28 19.21
C THR A 82 14.04 -1.75 18.91
N ASP A 83 14.90 -2.67 19.36
CA ASP A 83 14.71 -4.11 19.18
C ASP A 83 13.43 -4.61 19.86
N GLU A 84 13.16 -4.17 21.11
CA GLU A 84 11.92 -4.52 21.82
C GLU A 84 10.66 -4.00 21.11
N ILE A 85 10.71 -2.77 20.59
CA ILE A 85 9.59 -2.19 19.82
C ILE A 85 9.35 -2.99 18.54
N VAL A 86 10.42 -3.40 17.85
CA VAL A 86 10.32 -4.21 16.63
C VAL A 86 9.75 -5.59 16.96
N GLN A 87 10.26 -6.27 17.98
CA GLN A 87 9.75 -7.59 18.40
C GLN A 87 8.28 -7.53 18.77
N ALA A 88 7.87 -6.58 19.61
CA ALA A 88 6.48 -6.42 19.99
C ALA A 88 5.57 -6.12 18.78
N SER A 89 6.06 -5.37 17.78
CA SER A 89 5.32 -5.18 16.54
C SER A 89 5.21 -6.45 15.70
N LEU A 90 6.21 -7.33 15.70
CA LEU A 90 6.17 -8.62 15.01
C LEU A 90 5.22 -9.59 15.72
N ASP A 91 5.25 -9.60 17.06
CA ASP A 91 4.40 -10.45 17.91
C ASP A 91 2.91 -10.12 17.79
N ARG A 92 2.55 -8.95 17.23
CA ARG A 92 1.16 -8.63 16.88
C ARG A 92 0.52 -9.71 16.00
N TRP A 93 1.31 -10.38 15.16
CA TRP A 93 0.83 -11.49 14.34
C TRP A 93 0.18 -12.61 15.16
N THR A 94 0.70 -12.91 16.36
CA THR A 94 0.15 -13.95 17.25
C THR A 94 -1.29 -13.65 17.67
N VAL A 95 -1.59 -12.36 17.88
CA VAL A 95 -2.94 -11.87 18.18
C VAL A 95 -3.83 -11.97 16.95
N GLU A 96 -3.34 -11.56 15.78
CA GLU A 96 -4.06 -11.66 14.50
C GLU A 96 -4.39 -13.12 14.13
N ASP A 97 -3.48 -14.04 14.43
CA ASP A 97 -3.68 -15.48 14.27
C ASP A 97 -4.77 -16.00 15.21
N GLY A 98 -4.78 -15.55 16.47
CA GLY A 98 -5.85 -15.89 17.42
C GLY A 98 -7.22 -15.43 16.92
N PHE A 99 -7.31 -14.22 16.36
CA PHE A 99 -8.55 -13.73 15.73
C PHE A 99 -8.93 -14.51 14.47
N ARG A 100 -7.98 -15.12 13.76
CA ARG A 100 -8.28 -15.97 12.62
C ARG A 100 -8.98 -17.26 13.04
N LEU A 101 -8.55 -17.86 14.15
CA LEU A 101 -9.19 -19.03 14.74
C LEU A 101 -10.64 -18.73 15.15
N THR A 102 -10.93 -17.49 15.58
CA THR A 102 -12.32 -17.10 15.91
C THR A 102 -13.30 -17.09 14.71
N LYS A 103 -12.74 -17.16 13.49
CA LYS A 103 -13.50 -17.23 12.24
C LYS A 103 -13.62 -18.67 11.72
N ASP A 104 -12.91 -19.63 12.32
CA ASP A 104 -13.04 -21.03 11.96
C ASP A 104 -14.32 -21.60 12.56
N GLU A 105 -15.22 -22.09 11.70
CA GLU A 105 -16.50 -22.66 12.09
C GLU A 105 -16.39 -23.94 12.93
N ARG A 106 -15.21 -24.59 12.95
CA ARG A 106 -15.00 -25.89 13.61
C ARG A 106 -14.41 -25.81 15.01
N GLN A 107 -13.76 -24.71 15.39
CA GLN A 107 -13.03 -24.60 16.65
C GLN A 107 -13.63 -23.56 17.59
N VAL A 108 -13.52 -22.27 17.25
CA VAL A 108 -14.02 -21.16 18.07
C VAL A 108 -14.86 -20.24 17.18
N ALA A 109 -16.03 -20.72 16.76
CA ALA A 109 -16.87 -19.97 15.83
C ALA A 109 -17.57 -18.78 16.54
N LEU A 110 -16.95 -17.60 16.54
CA LEU A 110 -17.60 -16.39 17.06
C LEU A 110 -18.85 -16.04 16.24
N ARG A 111 -18.86 -16.40 14.95
CA ARG A 111 -19.98 -16.20 14.03
C ARG A 111 -20.43 -17.55 13.44
N PRO A 112 -21.72 -17.70 13.11
CA PRO A 112 -22.80 -16.71 13.26
C PRO A 112 -23.34 -16.62 14.70
N ILE A 113 -23.69 -15.42 15.14
CA ILE A 113 -24.39 -15.22 16.42
C ILE A 113 -25.88 -15.47 16.17
N ARG A 114 -26.41 -16.57 16.74
CA ARG A 114 -27.83 -16.97 16.61
C ARG A 114 -28.69 -16.55 17.81
N HIS A 115 -28.11 -15.81 18.76
CA HIS A 115 -28.79 -15.24 19.92
C HIS A 115 -29.35 -13.86 19.61
N TRP A 116 -30.45 -13.50 20.28
CA TRP A 116 -31.19 -12.26 20.01
C TRP A 116 -31.22 -11.31 21.21
N THR A 117 -31.00 -11.82 22.42
CA THR A 117 -30.87 -10.99 23.62
C THR A 117 -29.41 -10.65 23.90
N ASP A 118 -29.18 -9.44 24.35
CA ASP A 118 -27.85 -8.90 24.67
C ASP A 118 -27.14 -9.72 25.77
N SER A 119 -27.88 -10.31 26.72
CA SER A 119 -27.34 -11.23 27.71
C SER A 119 -26.81 -12.54 27.12
N GLU A 120 -27.55 -13.14 26.18
CA GLU A 120 -27.15 -14.38 25.53
C GLU A 120 -25.99 -14.16 24.56
N ILE A 121 -26.01 -13.02 23.84
CA ILE A 121 -24.90 -12.62 22.97
C ILE A 121 -23.61 -12.44 23.79
N ARG A 122 -23.67 -11.78 24.96
CA ARG A 122 -22.51 -11.67 25.86
C ARG A 122 -22.00 -13.02 26.33
N CYS A 123 -22.89 -13.93 26.71
CA CYS A 123 -22.52 -15.27 27.15
C CYS A 123 -21.80 -16.05 26.04
N HIS A 124 -22.33 -16.00 24.81
CA HIS A 124 -21.71 -16.62 23.62
C HIS A 124 -20.31 -16.06 23.31
N ILE A 125 -20.15 -14.74 23.35
CA ILE A 125 -18.84 -14.11 23.13
C ILE A 125 -17.85 -14.54 24.22
N PHE A 126 -18.30 -14.57 25.48
CA PHE A 126 -17.47 -15.01 26.60
C PHE A 126 -17.00 -16.46 26.45
N THR A 127 -17.90 -17.39 26.11
CA THR A 127 -17.53 -18.80 25.93
C THR A 127 -16.56 -18.98 24.77
N CYS A 128 -16.74 -18.25 23.66
CA CYS A 128 -15.78 -18.26 22.55
C CYS A 128 -14.40 -17.76 22.97
N ILE A 129 -14.30 -16.64 23.69
CA ILE A 129 -13.01 -16.10 24.16
C ILE A 129 -12.35 -17.06 25.17
N ALA A 130 -13.14 -17.66 26.08
CA ALA A 130 -12.64 -18.64 27.04
C ALA A 130 -12.10 -19.90 26.34
N ALA A 131 -12.80 -20.41 25.33
CA ALA A 131 -12.33 -21.54 24.52
C ALA A 131 -11.03 -21.20 23.77
N LEU A 132 -10.92 -20.00 23.21
CA LEU A 132 -9.68 -19.54 22.55
C LEU A 132 -8.51 -19.47 23.55
N ALA A 133 -8.73 -18.94 24.74
CA ALA A 133 -7.70 -18.86 25.78
C ALA A 133 -7.23 -20.25 26.22
N LEU A 134 -8.16 -21.20 26.40
CA LEU A 134 -7.83 -22.59 26.71
C LEU A 134 -7.05 -23.27 25.58
N LEU A 135 -7.45 -23.07 24.32
CA LEU A 135 -6.74 -23.61 23.17
C LEU A 135 -5.29 -23.10 23.12
N ARG A 136 -5.09 -21.79 23.34
CA ARG A 136 -3.75 -21.20 23.40
C ARG A 136 -2.88 -21.78 24.52
N ILE A 137 -3.47 -22.11 25.67
CA ILE A 137 -2.72 -22.76 26.76
C ILE A 137 -2.28 -24.18 26.38
N VAL A 138 -3.09 -24.91 25.59
CA VAL A 138 -2.76 -26.27 25.15
C VAL A 138 -1.75 -26.30 24.01
N GLU A 139 -1.69 -25.25 23.19
CA GLU A 139 -0.74 -25.11 22.09
C GLU A 139 0.68 -24.70 22.54
N LEU A 140 0.84 -24.19 23.76
CA LEU A 140 2.10 -23.79 24.39
C LEU A 140 2.82 -24.98 25.05
#